data_AF-A0AAD4N5I5-F1
#
_entry.id   AF-A0AAD4N5I5-F1
#
_cell.length_a   1.000
_cell.length_b   1.000
_cell.length_c   1.000
_cell.angle_alpha   90.00
_cell.angle_beta   90.00
_cell.angle_gamma   90.00
#
_symmetry.space_group_name_H-M   'P 1'
#
loop_
_entity.id
_entity.type
_entity.pdbx_description
1 polymer ?
#
loop_
_entity_poly.entity_id
_entity_poly.type
_entity_poly.pdbx_seq_one_letter_code
_entity_poly.pdbx_strand_id
1 'polypeptide(L)'
;MTLTSTKCLIFLNSILTLAYAHFCGNNRIPYGIEIYRNGQPSLLCSRPSCFEKTYADCDERALRKSCESNTSWVGGFDKSYGNQQPLYVQCCEFETLPLLSEPLYSNVIIRPGEYFEGEEIMDKLGQEVLSFDLITNLKLIPGTQKNSTPSYQIDIRRFHCSEMVRPKRYKPWKWP
;
A
#
# COMPACT_ATOMS: atom_id res chain seq x y z
N MET A 1 -51.93 -18.62 -6.08
CA MET A 1 -51.00 -19.63 -6.63
C MET A 1 -50.98 -19.40 -8.13
N THR A 2 -49.92 -18.95 -8.81
CA THR A 2 -48.47 -19.09 -8.61
C THR A 2 -47.71 -17.95 -9.29
N LEU A 3 -46.58 -17.61 -8.68
CA LEU A 3 -45.50 -16.72 -9.12
C LEU A 3 -45.16 -16.83 -10.63
N THR A 4 -44.96 -15.69 -11.31
CA THR A 4 -43.99 -15.58 -12.41
C THR A 4 -42.76 -14.80 -11.93
N SER A 5 -42.07 -15.46 -11.00
CA SER A 5 -40.76 -15.15 -10.44
C SER A 5 -39.65 -15.41 -11.46
N THR A 6 -39.63 -14.66 -12.56
CA THR A 6 -38.61 -14.86 -13.61
C THR A 6 -37.94 -13.57 -14.07
N LYS A 7 -38.49 -12.39 -13.75
CA LYS A 7 -37.85 -11.10 -14.05
C LYS A 7 -36.99 -10.55 -12.91
N CYS A 8 -37.19 -11.01 -11.67
CA CYS A 8 -36.38 -10.57 -10.52
C CYS A 8 -35.02 -11.30 -10.45
N LEU A 9 -34.95 -12.55 -10.92
CA LEU A 9 -33.72 -13.36 -10.90
C LEU A 9 -32.65 -12.93 -11.90
N ILE A 10 -33.01 -12.17 -12.95
CA ILE A 10 -32.04 -11.69 -13.94
C ILE A 10 -31.39 -10.37 -13.49
N PHE A 11 -32.05 -9.58 -12.65
CA PHE A 11 -31.49 -8.32 -12.13
C PHE A 11 -30.50 -8.51 -10.96
N LEU A 12 -30.51 -9.68 -10.31
CA LEU A 12 -29.62 -9.98 -9.18
C LEU A 12 -28.24 -10.53 -9.58
N ASN A 13 -27.95 -10.69 -10.88
CA ASN A 13 -26.81 -11.49 -11.35
C ASN A 13 -25.80 -10.78 -12.27
N SER A 14 -25.69 -9.45 -12.23
CA SER A 14 -24.63 -8.76 -13.02
C SER A 14 -24.11 -7.42 -12.47
N ILE A 15 -24.32 -7.09 -11.19
CA ILE A 15 -23.60 -5.99 -10.51
C ILE A 15 -22.47 -6.57 -9.66
N LEU A 16 -21.67 -7.45 -10.27
CA LEU A 16 -20.38 -7.89 -9.76
C LEU A 16 -19.31 -7.44 -10.76
N THR A 17 -19.25 -6.14 -11.03
CA THR A 17 -17.97 -5.55 -11.43
C THR A 17 -17.03 -5.75 -10.26
N LEU A 18 -16.19 -6.80 -10.34
CA LEU A 18 -15.11 -7.06 -9.41
C LEU A 18 -14.12 -5.88 -9.53
N ALA A 19 -14.38 -4.79 -8.82
CA ALA A 19 -13.43 -3.70 -8.67
C ALA A 19 -12.28 -4.24 -7.81
N TYR A 20 -11.16 -4.56 -8.44
CA TYR A 20 -9.96 -5.02 -7.75
C TYR A 20 -9.20 -3.80 -7.23
N ALA A 21 -9.71 -3.26 -6.12
CA ALA A 21 -9.00 -2.28 -5.33
C ALA A 21 -8.32 -2.99 -4.16
N HIS A 22 -7.10 -2.60 -3.85
CA HIS A 22 -6.32 -3.15 -2.75
C HIS A 22 -5.80 -2.00 -1.89
N PHE A 23 -6.28 -1.92 -0.66
CA PHE A 23 -5.87 -0.93 0.33
C PHE A 23 -5.29 -1.62 1.56
N CYS A 24 -4.17 -1.11 2.07
CA CYS A 24 -3.61 -1.63 3.32
C CYS A 24 -4.50 -1.29 4.53
N GLY A 25 -5.32 -0.23 4.44
CA GLY A 25 -6.18 0.23 5.52
C GLY A 25 -5.41 0.97 6.61
N ASN A 26 -6.10 1.34 7.69
CA ASN A 26 -5.54 2.23 8.70
C ASN A 26 -4.37 1.58 9.46
N ASN A 27 -3.31 2.37 9.67
CA ASN A 27 -2.10 2.01 10.42
C ASN A 27 -1.37 0.78 9.86
N ARG A 28 -1.56 0.47 8.58
CA ARG A 28 -0.79 -0.55 7.85
C ARG A 28 -0.06 0.11 6.70
N ILE A 29 1.10 -0.41 6.38
CA ILE A 29 2.00 0.14 5.35
C ILE A 29 2.31 -0.94 4.31
N PRO A 30 2.42 -0.59 3.02
CA PRO A 30 2.86 -1.55 2.01
C PRO A 30 4.38 -1.71 2.07
N TYR A 31 4.82 -2.86 2.58
CA TYR A 31 6.25 -3.20 2.60
C TYR A 31 6.68 -3.93 1.32
N GLY A 32 5.73 -4.42 0.52
CA GLY A 32 6.01 -5.15 -0.70
C GLY A 32 4.89 -5.09 -1.73
N ILE A 33 5.18 -5.62 -2.91
CA ILE A 33 4.25 -5.73 -4.02
C ILE A 33 4.57 -6.97 -4.86
N GLU A 34 3.55 -7.74 -5.20
CA GLU A 34 3.62 -8.85 -6.17
C GLU A 34 2.86 -8.44 -7.43
N ILE A 35 3.46 -8.66 -8.60
CA ILE A 35 2.76 -8.53 -9.88
C ILE A 35 2.52 -9.94 -10.40
N TYR A 36 1.26 -10.37 -10.42
CA TYR A 36 0.91 -11.67 -10.98
C TYR A 36 1.28 -11.76 -12.47
N ARG A 37 1.41 -12.98 -13.00
CA ARG A 37 1.75 -13.21 -14.42
C ARG A 37 0.79 -12.55 -15.42
N ASN A 38 -0.45 -12.28 -15.00
CA ASN A 38 -1.46 -11.56 -15.79
C ASN A 38 -1.34 -10.02 -15.72
N GLY A 39 -0.35 -9.48 -14.99
CA GLY A 39 -0.12 -8.04 -14.81
C GLY A 39 -0.94 -7.39 -13.70
N GLN A 40 -1.70 -8.17 -12.92
CA GLN A 40 -2.45 -7.66 -11.77
C GLN A 40 -1.51 -7.44 -10.58
N PRO A 41 -1.48 -6.24 -9.98
CA PRO A 41 -0.70 -5.97 -8.79
C PRO A 41 -1.42 -6.45 -7.53
N SER A 42 -0.64 -6.76 -6.49
CA SER A 42 -1.11 -7.00 -5.12
C SER A 42 -0.10 -6.44 -4.12
N LEU A 43 -0.55 -5.59 -3.18
CA LEU A 43 0.32 -5.09 -2.11
C LEU A 43 0.51 -6.14 -1.02
N LEU A 44 1.69 -6.13 -0.41
CA LEU A 44 1.98 -6.83 0.84
C LEU A 44 1.96 -5.78 1.95
N CYS A 45 1.01 -5.90 2.88
CA CYS A 45 0.78 -4.91 3.92
C CYS A 45 1.12 -5.47 5.30
N SER A 46 1.95 -4.76 6.07
CA SER A 46 2.28 -5.12 7.45
C SER A 46 1.88 -4.00 8.42
N ARG A 47 2.02 -4.26 9.72
CA ARG A 47 1.81 -3.28 10.79
C ARG A 47 3.02 -3.28 11.72
N PRO A 48 4.09 -2.55 11.36
CA PRO A 48 5.28 -2.47 12.19
C PRO A 48 4.94 -1.93 13.57
N SER A 49 5.50 -2.53 14.62
CA SER A 49 5.16 -2.22 16.02
C SER A 49 5.41 -0.76 16.41
N CYS A 50 6.42 -0.12 15.81
CA CYS A 50 6.71 1.29 16.07
C CYS A 50 5.73 2.24 15.37
N PHE A 51 5.06 1.79 14.30
CA PHE A 51 4.08 2.56 13.54
C PHE A 51 2.65 2.39 14.07
N GLU A 52 2.44 1.48 15.03
CA GLU A 52 1.11 1.08 15.52
C GLU A 52 0.20 2.24 15.94
N LYS A 53 0.82 3.28 16.53
CA LYS A 53 0.16 4.44 17.14
C LYS A 53 0.27 5.70 16.30
N THR A 54 0.82 5.58 15.10
CA THR A 54 1.06 6.70 14.20
C THR A 54 -0.10 6.82 13.24
N TYR A 55 -0.60 8.04 13.08
CA TYR A 55 -1.66 8.35 12.13
C TYR A 55 -1.06 9.02 10.90
N ALA A 56 -1.54 8.61 9.72
CA ALA A 56 -1.25 9.27 8.46
C ALA A 56 -2.57 9.70 7.82
N ASP A 57 -2.54 10.83 7.14
CA ASP A 57 -3.71 11.40 6.47
C ASP A 57 -3.80 10.86 5.06
N CYS A 58 -4.70 9.91 4.83
CA CYS A 58 -4.84 9.22 3.54
C CYS A 58 -5.99 9.81 2.73
N ASP A 59 -5.80 9.91 1.40
CA ASP A 59 -6.89 10.22 0.48
C ASP A 59 -8.08 9.26 0.74
N GLU A 60 -9.33 9.75 0.71
CA GLU A 60 -10.51 8.90 0.99
C GLU A 60 -10.65 7.71 0.01
N ARG A 61 -10.09 7.83 -1.19
CA ARG A 61 -10.07 6.79 -2.23
C ARG A 61 -8.82 6.90 -3.09
N ALA A 62 -8.58 5.90 -3.93
CA ALA A 62 -7.54 5.98 -4.95
C ALA A 62 -7.90 7.06 -6.00
N LEU A 63 -7.10 8.13 -6.04
CA LEU A 63 -7.36 9.34 -6.84
C LEU A 63 -6.19 9.74 -7.73
N ARG A 64 -4.97 9.44 -7.28
CA ARG A 64 -3.73 9.92 -7.91
C ARG A 64 -3.20 8.89 -8.89
N LYS A 65 -2.29 9.26 -9.80
CA LYS A 65 -1.62 8.31 -10.71
C LYS A 65 -0.29 7.77 -10.16
N SER A 66 0.26 8.47 -9.18
CA SER A 66 1.51 8.21 -8.48
C SER A 66 1.50 8.98 -7.14
N CYS A 67 2.35 8.58 -6.19
CA CYS A 67 2.61 9.30 -4.94
C CYS A 67 4.04 9.87 -5.00
N GLU A 68 4.18 11.04 -5.61
CA GLU A 68 5.50 11.65 -5.88
C GLU A 68 5.99 12.55 -4.72
N SER A 69 5.15 12.79 -3.72
CA SER A 69 5.51 13.59 -2.55
C SER A 69 6.51 12.84 -1.67
N ASN A 70 7.53 13.55 -1.19
CA ASN A 70 8.51 13.02 -0.24
C ASN A 70 7.92 12.80 1.17
N THR A 71 6.78 13.42 1.48
CA THR A 71 6.05 13.25 2.75
C THR A 71 4.97 12.17 2.66
N SER A 72 4.80 11.51 1.51
CA SER A 72 3.72 10.55 1.31
C SER A 72 4.21 9.13 1.12
N TRP A 73 3.34 8.16 1.39
CA TRP A 73 3.49 6.79 0.92
C TRP A 73 2.21 6.26 0.27
N VAL A 74 2.32 5.09 -0.35
CA VAL A 74 1.18 4.41 -0.99
C VAL A 74 0.29 3.79 0.09
N GLY A 75 -0.98 4.19 0.20
CA GLY A 75 -1.96 3.54 1.09
C GLY A 75 -2.67 2.35 0.44
N GLY A 76 -2.73 2.36 -0.90
CA GLY A 76 -3.41 1.37 -1.70
C GLY A 76 -3.59 1.82 -3.13
N PHE A 77 -4.29 1.03 -3.93
CA PHE A 77 -4.59 1.35 -5.32
C PHE A 77 -5.96 0.83 -5.74
N ASP A 78 -6.47 1.40 -6.83
CA ASP A 78 -7.59 0.89 -7.60
C ASP A 78 -7.12 0.59 -9.03
N LYS A 79 -7.16 -0.70 -9.39
CA LYS A 79 -6.80 -1.19 -10.72
C LYS A 79 -7.70 -2.35 -11.11
N SER A 80 -8.68 -2.05 -11.96
CA SER A 80 -9.51 -3.07 -12.60
C SER A 80 -8.69 -4.01 -13.49
N TYR A 81 -9.20 -5.22 -13.67
CA TYR A 81 -8.58 -6.29 -14.46
C TYR A 81 -8.30 -5.87 -15.91
N GLY A 82 -7.16 -6.29 -16.43
CA GLY A 82 -6.75 -6.09 -17.83
C GLY A 82 -5.91 -4.84 -18.10
N ASN A 83 -5.50 -4.68 -19.36
CA ASN A 83 -4.48 -3.71 -19.78
C ASN A 83 -5.03 -2.29 -20.05
N GLN A 84 -6.35 -2.08 -19.97
CA GLN A 84 -7.00 -0.86 -20.46
C GLN A 84 -7.33 0.15 -19.36
N GLN A 85 -7.57 -0.29 -18.12
CA GLN A 85 -7.89 0.62 -17.03
C GLN A 85 -6.63 1.30 -16.49
N PRO A 86 -6.60 2.63 -16.28
CA PRO A 86 -5.50 3.28 -15.57
C PRO A 86 -5.37 2.75 -14.14
N LEU A 87 -4.17 2.87 -13.58
CA LEU A 87 -3.90 2.69 -12.16
C LEU A 87 -4.21 4.00 -11.45
N TYR A 88 -5.04 3.94 -10.40
CA TYR A 88 -5.12 5.01 -9.41
C TYR A 88 -4.54 4.53 -8.09
N VAL A 89 -3.88 5.42 -7.38
CA VAL A 89 -3.24 5.18 -6.07
C VAL A 89 -3.85 6.12 -5.03
N GLN A 90 -3.99 5.59 -3.82
CA GLN A 90 -4.28 6.33 -2.60
C GLN A 90 -2.95 6.71 -1.98
N CYS A 91 -2.72 8.00 -1.73
CA CYS A 91 -1.52 8.46 -1.05
C CYS A 91 -1.87 8.84 0.39
N CYS A 92 -0.98 8.48 1.32
CA CYS A 92 -1.07 8.81 2.73
C CYS A 92 0.05 9.77 3.09
N GLU A 93 -0.32 10.97 3.52
CA GLU A 93 0.61 12.02 3.93
C GLU A 93 1.04 11.84 5.39
N PHE A 94 2.34 12.04 5.59
CA PHE A 94 3.02 11.98 6.88
C PHE A 94 4.20 12.97 6.87
N GLU A 95 3.98 14.15 7.44
CA GLU A 95 4.91 15.28 7.33
C GLU A 95 6.34 14.96 7.78
N THR A 96 6.50 14.11 8.80
CA THR A 96 7.81 13.74 9.35
C THR A 96 8.46 12.56 8.63
N LEU A 97 7.86 12.04 7.55
CA LEU A 97 8.43 10.94 6.76
C LEU A 97 9.87 11.21 6.31
N PRO A 98 10.23 12.37 5.73
CA PRO A 98 11.59 12.61 5.27
C PRO A 98 12.62 12.69 6.40
N LEU A 99 12.16 13.00 7.62
CA LEU A 99 13.01 13.12 8.80
C LEU A 99 13.28 11.76 9.44
N LEU A 100 12.34 10.82 9.33
CA LEU A 100 12.37 9.51 9.98
C LEU A 100 12.68 8.37 9.01
N SER A 101 13.01 8.67 7.76
CA SER A 101 13.27 7.66 6.75
C SER A 101 14.28 8.13 5.72
N GLU A 102 14.96 7.19 5.08
CA GLU A 102 15.89 7.45 3.98
C GLU A 102 15.46 6.71 2.69
N PRO A 103 15.72 7.27 1.49
CA PRO A 103 15.51 6.54 0.25
C PRO A 103 16.42 5.32 0.17
N LEU A 104 15.85 4.15 -0.10
CA LEU A 104 16.59 2.89 -0.26
C LEU A 104 16.77 2.53 -1.73
N TYR A 105 15.67 2.53 -2.48
CA TYR A 105 15.66 2.26 -3.92
C TYR A 105 14.71 3.21 -4.63
N SER A 106 15.03 3.59 -5.86
CA SER A 106 14.16 4.43 -6.68
C SER A 106 14.07 3.93 -8.12
N ASN A 107 12.91 4.14 -8.74
CA ASN A 107 12.57 3.73 -10.09
C ASN A 107 12.72 2.21 -10.31
N VAL A 108 12.42 1.41 -9.29
CA VAL A 108 12.47 -0.06 -9.40
C VAL A 108 11.32 -0.52 -10.27
N ILE A 109 11.62 -1.27 -11.32
CA ILE A 109 10.60 -1.80 -12.25
C ILE A 109 10.30 -3.24 -11.86
N ILE A 110 9.03 -3.51 -11.53
CA ILE A 110 8.50 -4.85 -11.25
C ILE A 110 7.65 -5.30 -12.44
N ARG A 111 8.05 -6.41 -13.05
CA ARG A 111 7.38 -7.00 -14.21
C ARG A 111 6.40 -8.10 -13.80
N PRO A 112 5.51 -8.52 -14.70
CA PRO A 112 4.61 -9.66 -14.45
C PRO A 112 5.35 -10.94 -14.07
N GLY A 113 4.97 -11.53 -12.94
CA GLY A 113 5.61 -12.69 -12.32
C GLY A 113 6.76 -12.34 -11.37
N GLU A 114 7.09 -11.06 -11.21
CA GLU A 114 8.08 -10.57 -10.25
C GLU A 114 7.38 -9.99 -9.01
N TYR A 115 8.14 -9.87 -7.93
CA TYR A 115 7.71 -9.26 -6.69
C TYR A 115 8.86 -8.49 -6.07
N PHE A 116 8.50 -7.55 -5.20
CA PHE A 116 9.40 -6.90 -4.26
C PHE A 116 8.87 -7.13 -2.85
N GLU A 117 9.77 -7.50 -1.94
CA GLU A 117 9.46 -7.69 -0.53
C GLU A 117 10.49 -6.92 0.30
N GLY A 118 10.01 -5.93 1.05
CA GLY A 118 10.81 -5.14 1.97
C GLY A 118 11.10 -5.88 3.28
N GLU A 119 12.15 -5.45 3.97
CA GLU A 119 12.61 -6.09 5.20
C GLU A 119 12.08 -5.37 6.45
N GLU A 120 11.85 -6.13 7.53
CA GLU A 120 11.73 -5.60 8.90
C GLU A 120 13.01 -5.96 9.67
N ILE A 121 13.75 -4.95 10.14
CA ILE A 121 15.00 -5.12 10.87
C ILE A 121 14.70 -5.05 12.36
N MET A 122 15.04 -6.11 13.08
CA MET A 122 14.86 -6.21 14.52
C MET A 122 16.13 -5.84 15.28
N ASP A 123 15.97 -5.51 16.56
CA ASP A 123 17.08 -5.39 17.48
C ASP A 123 17.78 -6.74 17.73
N LYS A 124 18.94 -6.70 18.41
CA LYS A 124 19.74 -7.92 18.67
C LYS A 124 18.99 -8.98 19.48
N LEU A 125 17.94 -8.59 20.19
CA LEU A 125 17.14 -9.46 21.04
C LEU A 125 15.86 -9.94 20.34
N GLY A 126 15.55 -9.44 19.14
CA GLY A 126 14.34 -9.77 18.39
C GLY A 126 13.04 -9.21 19.02
N GLN A 127 13.15 -8.21 19.89
CA GLN A 127 12.03 -7.66 20.67
C GLN A 127 11.43 -6.40 20.04
N GLU A 128 12.26 -5.55 19.43
CA GLU A 128 11.82 -4.28 18.85
C GLU A 128 12.21 -4.17 17.38
N VAL A 129 11.29 -3.64 16.56
CA VAL A 129 11.58 -3.26 15.17
C VAL A 129 12.42 -1.98 15.21
N LEU A 130 13.62 -2.02 14.64
CA LEU A 130 14.53 -0.89 14.49
C LEU A 130 14.20 -0.09 13.23
N SER A 131 13.92 -0.77 12.13
CA SER A 131 13.53 -0.15 10.88
C SER A 131 12.74 -1.10 10.00
N PHE A 132 12.00 -0.56 9.04
CA PHE A 132 11.25 -1.33 8.06
C PHE A 132 11.20 -0.60 6.71
N ASP A 133 11.08 -1.37 5.64
CA ASP A 133 10.96 -0.83 4.30
C ASP A 133 9.49 -0.56 3.94
N LEU A 134 9.23 0.54 3.22
CA LEU A 134 7.91 0.86 2.71
C LEU A 134 7.94 1.42 1.29
N ILE A 135 6.89 1.12 0.54
CA ILE A 135 6.65 1.64 -0.80
C ILE A 135 6.08 3.05 -0.70
N THR A 136 6.85 4.02 -1.17
CA THR A 136 6.48 5.44 -1.11
C THR A 136 5.85 5.96 -2.39
N ASN A 137 6.17 5.34 -3.51
CA ASN A 137 5.57 5.67 -4.80
C ASN A 137 5.24 4.40 -5.56
N LEU A 138 4.15 4.44 -6.34
CA LEU A 138 3.73 3.37 -7.23
C LEU A 138 3.15 4.00 -8.50
N LYS A 139 3.69 3.60 -9.65
CA LYS A 139 3.30 4.12 -10.96
C LYS A 139 3.15 2.99 -11.97
N LEU A 140 2.11 3.06 -12.78
CA LEU A 140 1.90 2.13 -13.89
C LEU A 140 2.80 2.49 -15.06
N ILE A 141 3.55 1.51 -15.57
CA ILE A 141 4.22 1.57 -16.86
C ILE A 141 3.35 0.77 -17.85
N PRO A 142 2.61 1.45 -18.76
CA PRO A 142 1.82 0.76 -19.76
C PRO A 142 2.73 -0.04 -20.69
N GLY A 143 2.25 -1.21 -21.11
CA GLY A 143 2.97 -2.03 -22.08
C GLY A 143 3.14 -1.32 -23.43
N THR A 144 4.24 -1.61 -24.14
CA THR A 144 4.59 -0.96 -25.41
C THR A 144 3.72 -1.39 -26.60
N GLN A 145 3.03 -2.53 -26.50
CA GLN A 145 2.15 -3.08 -27.54
C GLN A 145 0.73 -3.31 -27.00
N LYS A 146 -0.27 -3.38 -27.91
CA LYS A 146 -1.69 -3.60 -27.56
C LYS A 146 -1.95 -4.84 -26.67
N ASN A 147 -1.04 -5.81 -26.66
CA ASN A 147 -1.16 -7.06 -25.88
C ASN A 147 -0.06 -7.26 -24.82
N SER A 148 0.87 -6.31 -24.65
CA SER A 148 1.89 -6.44 -23.61
C SER A 148 1.28 -6.17 -22.24
N THR A 149 1.61 -7.02 -21.28
CA THR A 149 1.24 -6.87 -19.88
C THR A 149 1.95 -5.64 -19.27
N PRO A 150 1.27 -4.87 -18.42
CA PRO A 150 1.87 -3.69 -17.79
C PRO A 150 2.97 -4.08 -16.82
N SER A 151 3.90 -3.16 -16.60
CA SER A 151 4.88 -3.21 -15.51
C SER A 151 4.60 -2.08 -14.53
N TYR A 152 5.21 -2.14 -13.35
CA TYR A 152 5.02 -1.15 -12.30
C TYR A 152 6.37 -0.59 -11.88
N GLN A 153 6.42 0.71 -11.66
CA GLN A 153 7.56 1.40 -11.09
C GLN A 153 7.26 1.74 -9.64
N ILE A 154 8.20 1.44 -8.74
CA ILE A 154 8.09 1.76 -7.32
C ILE A 154 9.31 2.50 -6.80
N ASP A 155 9.10 3.29 -5.75
CA ASP A 155 10.16 3.89 -4.93
C ASP A 155 10.03 3.39 -3.49
N ILE A 156 11.16 3.06 -2.87
CA ILE A 156 11.22 2.45 -1.53
C ILE A 156 12.03 3.35 -0.60
N ARG A 157 11.53 3.53 0.62
CA ARG A 157 12.26 4.14 1.71
C ARG A 157 12.45 3.14 2.84
N ARG A 158 13.48 3.34 3.65
CA ARG A 158 13.67 2.65 4.93
C ARG A 158 13.29 3.59 6.04
N PHE A 159 12.26 3.23 6.80
CA PHE A 159 11.76 3.99 7.94
C PHE A 159 12.46 3.56 9.22
N HIS A 160 12.98 4.51 10.00
CA HIS A 160 13.74 4.27 11.22
C HIS A 160 12.87 4.52 12.46
N CYS A 161 12.58 3.45 13.20
CA CYS A 161 11.76 3.48 14.41
C CYS A 161 12.49 4.14 15.59
N SER A 162 13.82 4.11 15.64
CA SER A 162 14.63 4.68 16.72
C SER A 162 14.50 6.20 16.85
N GLU A 163 14.10 6.86 15.76
CA GLU A 163 14.01 8.32 15.66
C GLU A 163 12.60 8.84 15.99
N MET A 164 11.60 7.95 16.08
CA MET A 164 10.30 8.31 16.61
C MET A 164 10.43 8.62 18.11
N VAL A 165 10.21 9.89 18.48
CA VAL A 165 10.13 10.31 19.88
C VAL A 165 8.96 9.56 20.54
N ARG A 166 9.24 8.43 21.19
CA ARG A 166 8.25 7.74 22.02
C ARG A 166 7.88 8.70 23.16
N PRO A 167 6.61 9.15 23.30
CA PRO A 167 6.25 9.94 24.46
C PRO A 167 6.59 9.12 25.70
N LYS A 168 7.44 9.68 26.58
CA LYS A 168 7.85 9.01 27.82
C LYS A 168 6.57 8.60 28.54
N ARG A 169 6.40 7.30 28.76
CA ARG A 169 5.28 6.73 29.52
C ARG A 169 5.34 7.38 30.90
N TYR A 170 4.52 8.40 31.15
CA TYR A 170 4.42 8.99 32.48
C TYR A 170 4.01 7.85 33.41
N LYS A 171 4.88 7.54 34.39
CA LYS A 171 4.55 6.53 35.41
C LYS A 171 3.23 6.96 36.05
N PRO A 172 2.28 6.03 36.27
CA PRO A 172 1.05 6.38 36.95
C PRO A 172 1.41 7.00 38.30
N TRP A 173 0.91 8.21 38.49
CA TRP A 173 1.12 9.02 39.67
C TRP A 173 0.69 8.20 40.89
N LYS A 174 1.62 7.89 41.79
CA LYS A 174 1.26 7.31 43.09
C LYS A 174 0.70 8.45 43.92
N TRP A 175 -0.59 8.41 44.19
CA TRP A 175 -1.21 9.28 45.19
C TRP A 175 -0.57 9.02 46.57
N PRO A 176 -0.42 10.06 47.40
CA PRO A 176 0.08 9.92 48.77
C PRO A 176 -0.81 9.03 49.64
#